data_AF-A0A7X2PBV4-F1
#
_entry.id   AF-A0A7X2PBV4-F1
#
_cell.length_a   1.000
_cell.length_b   1.000
_cell.length_c   1.000
_cell.angle_alpha   90.00
_cell.angle_beta   90.00
_cell.angle_gamma   90.00
#
_symmetry.space_group_name_H-M   'P 1'
#
loop_
_entity.id
_entity.type
_entity.pdbx_description
1 polymer ?
#
loop_
_entity_poly.entity_id
_entity_poly.type
_entity_poly.pdbx_seq_one_letter_code
_entity_poly.pdbx_strand_id
1 'polypeptide(L)'
;MLSTLPAYAEEAIKVGDILCFGTPDDECGFDGRWLVLDNTSTNDGKPGMFLTSLSLIGDETGEELLFRNIGDVSVNFLDRGEDFAKAHPGSQTYQGSEIQLWCKAFLDTHFSDAEKKAILPTYKSDEASTIPGLGIPLPGALHGTVDFDPVENILDGDQLFLLSAEEAYNKDYGFVDNKSRVALYKGTPAGYWLRSPHIDTFPLDVGFVFSFGTLMDYPVNGQFLFHMTSCARPAMNIDSTKISSLEPLAIENGVTVWRVSFQNESNLNSYSTTLPVVGEVIDLRGMAQKAFAAVVVILFLLIALIVFLIVHCKRKRRAGKHGSKR
;
A
#
# COMPACT_ATOMS: atom_id res chain seq x y z
N MET A 1 -38.29 17.80 2.74
CA MET A 1 -38.65 16.85 1.68
C MET A 1 -37.58 15.78 1.71
N LEU A 2 -37.92 14.56 2.17
CA LEU A 2 -36.98 13.44 2.17
C LEU A 2 -36.71 13.06 0.71
N SER A 3 -35.56 13.45 0.20
CA SER A 3 -34.99 12.97 -1.06
C SER A 3 -34.68 11.50 -0.87
N THR A 4 -35.65 10.66 -1.19
CA THR A 4 -35.46 9.21 -1.25
C THR A 4 -34.64 8.91 -2.50
N LEU A 5 -33.54 8.18 -2.30
CA LEU A 5 -32.84 7.47 -3.36
C LEU A 5 -33.88 6.80 -4.29
N PRO A 6 -33.68 6.77 -5.62
CA PRO A 6 -34.25 5.66 -6.35
C PRO A 6 -33.62 4.39 -5.74
N ALA A 7 -34.44 3.53 -5.15
CA ALA A 7 -34.04 2.28 -4.46
C ALA A 7 -33.06 1.40 -5.27
N TYR A 8 -32.97 1.66 -6.58
CA TYR A 8 -32.13 0.97 -7.54
C TYR A 8 -30.62 1.25 -7.44
N ALA A 9 -30.17 2.41 -6.95
CA ALA A 9 -28.75 2.77 -7.02
C ALA A 9 -27.87 2.03 -5.99
N GLU A 10 -28.31 1.93 -4.74
CA GLU A 10 -27.59 1.19 -3.68
C GLU A 10 -27.75 -0.33 -3.83
N GLU A 11 -28.88 -0.81 -4.35
CA GLU A 11 -29.09 -2.25 -4.61
C GLU A 11 -28.25 -2.76 -5.80
N ALA A 12 -27.83 -1.88 -6.72
CA ALA A 12 -27.09 -2.25 -7.91
C ALA A 12 -25.58 -2.38 -7.69
N ILE A 13 -24.97 -1.45 -6.93
CA ILE A 13 -23.52 -1.39 -6.71
C ILE A 13 -23.13 -2.41 -5.64
N LYS A 14 -22.08 -3.19 -5.89
CA LYS A 14 -21.56 -4.19 -4.96
C LYS A 14 -20.13 -3.91 -4.55
N VAL A 15 -19.73 -4.42 -3.39
CA VAL A 15 -18.30 -4.51 -3.02
C VAL A 15 -17.54 -5.22 -4.14
N GLY A 16 -16.42 -4.64 -4.56
CA GLY A 16 -15.61 -5.12 -5.68
C GLY A 16 -16.01 -4.56 -7.05
N ASP A 17 -17.16 -3.89 -7.18
CA ASP A 17 -17.47 -3.11 -8.40
C ASP A 17 -16.53 -1.91 -8.56
N ILE A 18 -16.48 -1.38 -9.77
CA ILE A 18 -15.70 -0.21 -10.12
C ILE A 18 -16.62 0.95 -10.45
N LEU A 19 -16.46 2.08 -9.76
CA LEU A 19 -17.14 3.33 -10.07
C LEU A 19 -16.20 4.24 -10.86
N CYS A 20 -16.69 4.78 -11.97
CA CYS A 20 -15.93 5.64 -12.86
C CYS A 20 -16.44 7.09 -12.77
N PHE A 21 -15.60 7.98 -12.24
CA PHE A 21 -15.82 9.42 -12.13
C PHE A 21 -14.50 10.15 -11.83
N GLY A 22 -14.50 11.48 -11.98
CA GLY A 22 -13.30 12.29 -12.08
C GLY A 22 -12.81 12.42 -13.53
N THR A 23 -11.87 13.32 -13.75
CA THR A 23 -11.24 13.56 -15.07
C THR A 23 -9.97 12.72 -15.16
N PRO A 24 -9.91 11.69 -16.04
CA PRO A 24 -8.69 10.91 -16.22
C PRO A 24 -7.51 11.78 -16.63
N ASP A 25 -6.33 11.44 -16.12
CA ASP A 25 -5.06 12.10 -16.41
C ASP A 25 -3.94 11.06 -16.55
N ASP A 26 -3.48 10.87 -17.78
CA ASP A 26 -2.41 9.93 -18.12
C ASP A 26 -1.04 10.39 -17.58
N GLU A 27 -0.85 11.69 -17.30
CA GLU A 27 0.42 12.22 -16.76
C GLU A 27 0.65 11.71 -15.34
N CYS A 28 -0.33 11.81 -14.44
CA CYS A 28 -0.24 11.25 -13.10
C CYS A 28 -0.71 9.79 -12.99
N GLY A 29 -1.20 9.19 -14.08
CA GLY A 29 -1.68 7.80 -14.12
C GLY A 29 -3.08 7.60 -13.51
N PHE A 30 -3.84 8.67 -13.31
CA PHE A 30 -5.21 8.60 -12.83
C PHE A 30 -6.17 8.21 -13.95
N ASP A 31 -6.87 7.10 -13.79
CA ASP A 31 -7.79 6.57 -14.80
C ASP A 31 -9.26 6.84 -14.48
N GLY A 32 -9.56 7.58 -13.41
CA GLY A 32 -10.93 7.88 -12.98
C GLY A 32 -11.69 6.69 -12.41
N ARG A 33 -11.01 5.60 -12.01
CA ARG A 33 -11.65 4.35 -11.57
C ARG A 33 -11.44 4.10 -10.09
N TRP A 34 -12.52 3.78 -9.40
CA TRP A 34 -12.59 3.62 -7.96
C TRP A 34 -13.16 2.24 -7.60
N LEU A 35 -12.39 1.44 -6.87
CA LEU A 35 -12.81 0.17 -6.31
C LEU A 35 -13.73 0.41 -5.11
N VAL A 36 -14.91 -0.22 -5.12
CA VAL A 36 -15.85 -0.20 -3.99
C VAL A 36 -15.36 -1.15 -2.90
N LEU A 37 -14.95 -0.59 -1.75
CA LEU A 37 -14.53 -1.35 -0.57
C LEU A 37 -15.71 -1.70 0.33
N ASP A 38 -16.65 -0.76 0.49
CA ASP A 38 -17.93 -0.96 1.18
C ASP A 38 -19.00 -0.15 0.44
N ASN A 39 -20.14 -0.78 0.15
CA ASN A 39 -21.25 -0.17 -0.60
C ASN A 39 -22.39 0.34 0.29
N THR A 40 -22.26 0.25 1.61
CA THR A 40 -23.31 0.62 2.58
C THR A 40 -22.83 1.52 3.71
N SER A 41 -21.54 1.44 4.05
CA SER A 41 -20.94 2.21 5.14
C SER A 41 -19.64 2.89 4.70
N THR A 42 -19.40 4.08 5.21
CA THR A 42 -18.10 4.77 5.14
C THR A 42 -17.09 4.15 6.11
N ASN A 43 -15.81 4.45 5.95
CA ASN A 43 -14.76 3.94 6.86
C ASN A 43 -14.84 4.47 8.31
N ASP A 44 -15.67 5.49 8.57
CA ASP A 44 -16.02 6.00 9.90
C ASP A 44 -17.42 5.53 10.36
N GLY A 45 -18.01 4.54 9.68
CA GLY A 45 -19.23 3.83 10.07
C GLY A 45 -20.53 4.59 9.83
N LYS A 46 -20.50 5.66 9.03
CA LYS A 46 -21.68 6.43 8.64
C LYS A 46 -22.30 5.86 7.35
N PRO A 47 -23.57 6.19 7.04
CA PRO A 47 -24.15 5.83 5.75
C PRO A 47 -23.38 6.47 4.58
N GLY A 48 -23.11 5.68 3.55
CA GLY A 48 -22.40 6.10 2.34
C GLY A 48 -21.67 4.91 1.70
N MET A 49 -20.76 5.18 0.78
CA MET A 49 -19.85 4.17 0.25
C MET A 49 -18.41 4.53 0.53
N PHE A 50 -17.58 3.52 0.78
CA PHE A 50 -16.14 3.65 0.94
C PHE A 50 -15.41 3.11 -0.29
N LEU A 51 -14.59 3.95 -0.91
CA LEU A 51 -13.91 3.66 -2.17
C LEU A 51 -12.40 3.85 -2.04
N THR A 52 -11.63 3.18 -2.89
CA THR A 52 -10.21 3.48 -3.11
C THR A 52 -9.89 3.53 -4.61
N SER A 53 -8.90 4.31 -5.01
CA SER A 53 -8.47 4.35 -6.41
C SER A 53 -8.03 2.95 -6.85
N LEU A 54 -8.47 2.57 -8.04
CA LEU A 54 -8.13 1.28 -8.60
C LEU A 54 -6.65 1.25 -9.00
N SER A 55 -6.21 2.29 -9.71
CA SER A 55 -4.81 2.52 -10.07
C SER A 55 -4.09 3.36 -9.03
N LEU A 56 -2.76 3.20 -9.01
CA LEU A 56 -1.86 4.09 -8.28
C LEU A 56 -1.68 5.38 -9.04
N ILE A 57 -1.47 6.46 -8.30
CA ILE A 57 -1.37 7.82 -8.84
C ILE A 57 -0.05 8.42 -8.40
N GLY A 58 0.70 8.96 -9.36
CA GLY A 58 1.94 9.70 -9.13
C GLY A 58 1.66 11.19 -8.89
N ASP A 59 2.71 11.99 -8.88
CA ASP A 59 2.55 13.44 -8.90
C ASP A 59 2.06 13.94 -10.28
N GLU A 60 1.84 15.24 -10.41
CA GLU A 60 1.37 15.89 -11.65
C GLU A 60 2.34 15.73 -12.83
N THR A 61 3.61 15.40 -12.58
CA THR A 61 4.61 15.14 -13.63
C THR A 61 4.76 13.65 -13.95
N GLY A 62 4.04 12.80 -13.22
CA GLY A 62 4.15 11.36 -13.30
C GLY A 62 5.35 10.78 -12.57
N GLU A 63 5.93 11.53 -11.65
CA GLU A 63 7.00 11.10 -10.75
C GLU A 63 6.42 10.51 -9.45
N GLU A 64 7.33 10.14 -8.53
CA GLU A 64 6.97 9.54 -7.25
C GLU A 64 6.44 10.59 -6.26
N LEU A 65 5.47 10.19 -5.45
CA LEU A 65 4.98 10.98 -4.33
C LEU A 65 5.73 10.56 -3.07
N LEU A 66 6.21 11.54 -2.31
CA LEU A 66 6.71 11.31 -0.97
C LEU A 66 5.57 11.41 0.04
N PHE A 67 5.63 10.62 1.12
CA PHE A 67 4.77 10.87 2.26
C PHE A 67 5.12 12.22 2.87
N ARG A 68 6.42 12.42 3.17
CA ARG A 68 6.98 13.67 3.65
C ARG A 68 8.39 13.88 3.16
N ASN A 69 8.72 15.11 2.73
CA ASN A 69 10.08 15.45 2.37
C ASN A 69 10.85 15.92 3.60
N ILE A 70 11.69 15.04 4.14
CA ILE A 70 12.59 15.35 5.27
C ILE A 70 14.03 15.66 4.81
N GLY A 71 14.24 15.85 3.50
CA GLY A 71 15.57 16.04 2.91
C GLY A 71 16.35 14.74 2.74
N ASP A 72 17.68 14.87 2.65
CA ASP A 72 18.62 13.77 2.40
C ASP A 72 18.93 13.00 3.70
N VAL A 73 17.89 12.39 4.27
CA VAL A 73 17.96 11.55 5.46
C VAL A 73 17.75 10.11 5.03
N SER A 74 18.85 9.38 4.87
CA SER A 74 18.79 7.94 4.58
C SER A 74 18.71 7.15 5.87
N VAL A 75 17.70 6.28 5.97
CA VAL A 75 17.58 5.33 7.08
C VAL A 75 17.98 3.92 6.63
N ASN A 76 18.56 3.16 7.55
CA ASN A 76 18.99 1.79 7.35
C ASN A 76 18.87 0.99 8.65
N PHE A 77 19.27 -0.29 8.62
CA PHE A 77 19.12 -1.16 9.79
C PHE A 77 19.91 -0.72 11.04
N LEU A 78 20.96 0.10 10.89
CA LEU A 78 21.81 0.57 11.98
C LEU A 78 21.48 2.00 12.42
N ASP A 79 20.75 2.76 11.61
CA ASP A 79 20.39 4.16 11.83
C ASP A 79 18.98 4.37 11.28
N ARG A 80 18.01 4.48 12.19
CA ARG A 80 16.60 4.70 11.85
C ARG A 80 16.23 6.19 11.86
N GLY A 81 17.24 7.06 11.84
CA GLY A 81 17.07 8.51 11.87
C GLY A 81 16.59 9.02 13.22
N GLU A 82 16.95 8.36 14.31
CA GLU A 82 16.53 8.69 15.67
C GLU A 82 16.91 10.12 16.08
N ASP A 83 18.12 10.56 15.72
CA ASP A 83 18.59 11.93 15.99
C ASP A 83 17.77 12.97 15.19
N PHE A 84 17.41 12.65 13.95
CA PHE A 84 16.57 13.52 13.12
C PHE A 84 15.16 13.60 13.68
N ALA A 85 14.53 12.46 14.00
CA ALA A 85 13.18 12.41 14.56
C ALA A 85 13.09 13.15 15.90
N LYS A 86 14.13 13.06 16.73
CA LYS A 86 14.21 13.82 17.99
C LYS A 86 14.25 15.33 17.77
N ALA A 87 14.94 15.79 16.72
CA ALA A 87 14.97 17.21 16.35
C ALA A 87 13.68 17.66 15.63
N HIS A 88 12.96 16.74 15.01
CA HIS A 88 11.78 16.98 14.18
C HIS A 88 10.62 16.06 14.60
N PRO A 89 10.04 16.28 15.80
CA PRO A 89 8.95 15.45 16.30
C PRO A 89 7.74 15.51 15.35
N GLY A 90 7.10 14.35 15.13
CA GLY A 90 5.94 14.23 14.24
C GLY A 90 6.28 14.14 12.74
N SER A 91 7.49 13.71 12.39
CA SER A 91 7.89 13.49 10.99
C SER A 91 6.99 12.46 10.28
N GLN A 92 6.48 11.47 11.02
CA GLN A 92 5.55 10.45 10.56
C GLN A 92 4.06 10.88 10.59
N THR A 93 3.76 12.11 11.05
CA THR A 93 2.38 12.59 11.15
C THR A 93 1.78 12.78 9.76
N TYR A 94 0.60 12.18 9.52
CA TYR A 94 -0.16 12.32 8.28
C TYR A 94 -0.69 13.74 8.07
N GLN A 95 -1.20 14.38 9.13
CA GLN A 95 -1.64 15.76 9.05
C GLN A 95 -0.47 16.72 8.75
N GLY A 96 -0.66 17.58 7.75
CA GLY A 96 0.38 18.48 7.26
C GLY A 96 1.51 17.76 6.51
N SER A 97 1.32 16.51 6.10
CA SER A 97 2.22 15.82 5.18
C SER A 97 2.00 16.28 3.75
N GLU A 98 3.02 16.14 2.93
CA GLU A 98 3.03 16.47 1.51
C GLU A 98 1.98 15.64 0.77
N ILE A 99 1.85 14.36 1.13
CA ILE A 99 0.84 13.49 0.51
C ILE A 99 -0.60 13.85 0.91
N GLN A 100 -0.84 14.35 2.13
CA GLN A 100 -2.15 14.87 2.51
C GLN A 100 -2.47 16.16 1.74
N LEU A 101 -1.50 17.06 1.59
CA LEU A 101 -1.65 18.28 0.80
C LEU A 101 -1.89 17.96 -0.68
N TRP A 102 -1.19 16.96 -1.21
CA TRP A 102 -1.41 16.43 -2.55
C TRP A 102 -2.83 15.91 -2.72
N CYS A 103 -3.37 15.12 -1.76
CA CYS A 103 -4.75 14.63 -1.83
C CYS A 103 -5.76 15.80 -1.97
N LYS A 104 -5.54 16.91 -1.27
CA LYS A 104 -6.38 18.12 -1.35
C LYS A 104 -6.27 18.79 -2.73
N ALA A 105 -5.05 19.02 -3.21
CA ALA A 105 -4.82 19.61 -4.52
C ALA A 105 -5.35 18.73 -5.68
N PHE A 106 -5.24 17.41 -5.53
CA PHE A 106 -5.72 16.44 -6.48
C PHE A 106 -7.24 16.47 -6.60
N LEU A 107 -7.96 16.57 -5.46
CA LEU A 107 -9.41 16.77 -5.44
C LEU A 107 -9.83 18.02 -6.23
N ASP A 108 -9.11 19.13 -6.05
CA ASP A 108 -9.47 20.40 -6.69
C ASP A 108 -9.25 20.42 -8.20
N THR A 109 -8.30 19.61 -8.69
CA THR A 109 -7.86 19.61 -10.09
C THR A 109 -8.53 18.54 -10.94
N HIS A 110 -8.91 17.40 -10.34
CA HIS A 110 -9.40 16.23 -11.09
C HIS A 110 -10.89 15.97 -10.94
N PHE A 111 -11.60 16.72 -10.09
CA PHE A 111 -13.02 16.50 -9.82
C PHE A 111 -13.85 17.75 -10.08
N SER A 112 -15.04 17.51 -10.62
CA SER A 112 -16.04 18.55 -10.83
C SER A 112 -16.64 19.05 -9.51
N ASP A 113 -17.34 20.18 -9.56
CA ASP A 113 -18.05 20.68 -8.38
C ASP A 113 -19.20 19.77 -7.92
N ALA A 114 -19.83 19.00 -8.80
CA ALA A 114 -20.86 18.03 -8.39
C ALA A 114 -20.23 16.80 -7.72
N GLU A 115 -19.11 16.31 -8.26
CA GLU A 115 -18.34 15.20 -7.68
C GLU A 115 -17.81 15.58 -6.29
N LYS A 116 -17.17 16.74 -6.15
CA LYS A 116 -16.66 17.24 -4.87
C LYS A 116 -17.76 17.38 -3.81
N LYS A 117 -18.99 17.71 -4.20
CA LYS A 117 -20.15 17.76 -3.28
C LYS A 117 -20.67 16.39 -2.88
N ALA A 118 -20.38 15.35 -3.64
CA ALA A 118 -20.74 13.98 -3.31
C ALA A 118 -19.70 13.32 -2.41
N ILE A 119 -18.44 13.76 -2.46
CA ILE A 119 -17.37 13.25 -1.60
C ILE A 119 -17.54 13.80 -0.18
N LEU A 120 -17.65 12.92 0.81
CA LEU A 120 -17.92 13.26 2.19
C LEU A 120 -16.64 13.67 2.93
N PRO A 121 -16.66 14.77 3.71
CA PRO A 121 -15.59 15.05 4.66
C PRO A 121 -15.55 13.97 5.74
N THR A 122 -14.37 13.41 5.99
CA THR A 122 -14.18 12.25 6.86
C THR A 122 -13.48 12.67 8.15
N TYR A 123 -14.00 12.18 9.28
CA TYR A 123 -13.46 12.46 10.61
C TYR A 123 -13.26 11.13 11.32
N LYS A 124 -12.00 10.75 11.54
CA LYS A 124 -11.67 9.39 12.01
C LYS A 124 -10.36 9.39 12.79
N SER A 125 -10.35 8.60 13.87
CA SER A 125 -9.14 8.13 14.55
C SER A 125 -8.77 6.74 14.03
N ASP A 126 -7.49 6.45 13.96
CA ASP A 126 -6.98 5.11 13.67
C ASP A 126 -6.58 4.42 14.97
N GLU A 127 -7.00 3.17 15.13
CA GLU A 127 -6.61 2.33 16.25
C GLU A 127 -5.22 1.72 16.02
N ALA A 128 -4.59 1.27 17.11
CA ALA A 128 -3.34 0.54 17.03
C ALA A 128 -3.54 -0.76 16.22
N SER A 129 -2.59 -1.10 15.37
CA SER A 129 -2.68 -2.33 14.56
C SER A 129 -1.34 -3.07 14.51
N THR A 130 -1.42 -4.40 14.64
CA THR A 130 -0.30 -5.31 14.47
C THR A 130 -0.63 -6.22 13.30
N ILE A 131 0.20 -6.19 12.26
CA ILE A 131 0.02 -7.03 11.08
C ILE A 131 1.20 -7.99 10.90
N PRO A 132 1.00 -9.13 10.22
CA PRO A 132 2.10 -9.97 9.76
C PRO A 132 2.98 -9.17 8.78
N GLY A 133 4.26 -9.02 9.11
CA GLY A 133 5.26 -8.47 8.20
C GLY A 133 5.80 -9.55 7.25
N LEU A 134 7.11 -9.51 6.95
CA LEU A 134 7.76 -10.51 6.11
C LEU A 134 7.81 -11.93 6.71
N GLY A 135 7.39 -12.11 7.97
CA GLY A 135 7.46 -13.41 8.66
C GLY A 135 8.90 -13.93 8.83
N ILE A 136 9.90 -13.07 8.64
CA ILE A 136 11.31 -13.32 8.88
C ILE A 136 11.68 -12.51 10.12
N PRO A 137 12.22 -13.14 11.18
CA PRO A 137 12.72 -12.41 12.33
C PRO A 137 13.84 -11.46 11.88
N LEU A 138 13.62 -10.16 12.03
CA LEU A 138 14.66 -9.14 11.86
C LEU A 138 15.19 -8.76 13.25
N PRO A 139 16.47 -8.35 13.40
CA PRO A 139 16.95 -7.75 14.64
C PRO A 139 16.06 -6.56 15.01
N GLY A 140 15.37 -6.64 16.16
CA GLY A 140 14.39 -5.64 16.61
C GLY A 140 12.91 -6.01 16.39
N ALA A 141 12.60 -6.94 15.48
CA ALA A 141 11.25 -7.44 15.20
C ALA A 141 11.21 -8.97 15.31
N LEU A 142 11.33 -9.46 16.55
CA LEU A 142 11.49 -10.89 16.89
C LEU A 142 10.31 -11.78 16.45
N HIS A 143 9.13 -11.19 16.28
CA HIS A 143 7.91 -11.90 15.90
C HIS A 143 7.57 -11.79 14.40
N GLY A 144 8.35 -11.03 13.63
CA GLY A 144 8.11 -10.83 12.20
C GLY A 144 6.80 -10.08 11.89
N THR A 145 6.32 -9.27 12.84
CA THR A 145 5.16 -8.38 12.73
C THR A 145 5.62 -6.94 12.49
N VAL A 146 4.68 -6.11 12.04
CA VAL A 146 4.82 -4.65 11.88
C VAL A 146 3.71 -4.01 12.70
N ASP A 147 4.08 -3.03 13.53
CA ASP A 147 3.20 -2.43 14.54
C ASP A 147 3.01 -0.95 14.22
N PHE A 148 1.75 -0.52 14.16
CA PHE A 148 1.36 0.86 13.91
C PHE A 148 0.68 1.48 15.13
N ASP A 149 1.06 2.70 15.45
CA ASP A 149 0.55 3.44 16.61
C ASP A 149 -0.88 3.97 16.35
N PRO A 150 -1.70 4.05 17.41
CA PRO A 150 -3.00 4.70 17.31
C PRO A 150 -2.82 6.20 17.11
N VAL A 151 -3.71 6.82 16.34
CA VAL A 151 -3.70 8.27 16.10
C VAL A 151 -5.11 8.82 16.18
N GLU A 152 -5.31 9.71 17.15
CA GLU A 152 -6.57 10.42 17.33
C GLU A 152 -6.78 11.49 16.25
N ASN A 153 -7.98 11.53 15.68
CA ASN A 153 -8.39 12.51 14.66
C ASN A 153 -7.41 12.60 13.48
N ILE A 154 -6.87 11.47 13.04
CA ILE A 154 -5.90 11.44 11.93
C ILE A 154 -6.51 11.98 10.63
N LEU A 155 -7.79 11.68 10.38
CA LEU A 155 -8.60 12.34 9.36
C LEU A 155 -9.46 13.41 10.03
N ASP A 156 -9.36 14.65 9.56
CA ASP A 156 -10.05 15.82 10.14
C ASP A 156 -10.67 16.69 9.05
N GLY A 157 -11.73 16.15 8.44
CA GLY A 157 -12.45 16.78 7.33
C GLY A 157 -11.83 16.50 5.97
N ASP A 158 -10.90 15.56 5.87
CA ASP A 158 -10.32 15.12 4.61
C ASP A 158 -11.38 14.43 3.72
N GLN A 159 -11.42 14.80 2.44
CA GLN A 159 -12.34 14.22 1.45
C GLN A 159 -11.68 13.12 0.63
N LEU A 160 -10.42 13.35 0.22
CA LEU A 160 -9.50 12.33 -0.26
C LEU A 160 -8.44 12.07 0.81
N PHE A 161 -8.13 10.81 1.04
CA PHE A 161 -7.16 10.42 2.07
C PHE A 161 -6.49 9.09 1.73
N LEU A 162 -5.35 8.76 2.34
CA LEU A 162 -4.75 7.43 2.20
C LEU A 162 -5.44 6.42 3.12
N LEU A 163 -5.49 5.14 2.74
CA LEU A 163 -5.92 4.05 3.64
C LEU A 163 -5.04 3.95 4.90
N SER A 164 -5.60 3.47 6.00
CA SER A 164 -4.80 3.03 7.16
C SER A 164 -4.23 1.63 6.92
N ALA A 165 -3.28 1.23 7.76
CA ALA A 165 -2.78 -0.14 7.80
C ALA A 165 -3.88 -1.15 8.13
N GLU A 166 -4.77 -0.82 9.06
CA GLU A 166 -5.93 -1.63 9.40
C GLU A 166 -6.86 -1.82 8.18
N GLU A 167 -7.20 -0.72 7.50
CA GLU A 167 -8.08 -0.75 6.31
C GLU A 167 -7.44 -1.54 5.16
N ALA A 168 -6.14 -1.32 4.90
CA ALA A 168 -5.40 -2.05 3.87
C ALA A 168 -5.17 -3.53 4.21
N TYR A 169 -5.40 -3.94 5.46
CA TYR A 169 -5.35 -5.34 5.91
C TYR A 169 -6.74 -5.93 6.19
N ASN A 170 -7.81 -5.18 5.94
CA ASN A 170 -9.17 -5.62 6.21
C ASN A 170 -9.69 -6.53 5.08
N LYS A 171 -9.92 -7.80 5.40
CA LYS A 171 -10.49 -8.80 4.49
C LYS A 171 -11.90 -8.45 3.99
N ASP A 172 -12.67 -7.70 4.78
CA ASP A 172 -14.05 -7.34 4.44
C ASP A 172 -14.06 -6.29 3.32
N TYR A 173 -12.98 -5.52 3.18
CA TYR A 173 -12.70 -4.63 2.04
C TYR A 173 -12.03 -5.35 0.86
N GLY A 174 -11.98 -6.68 0.89
CA GLY A 174 -11.38 -7.50 -0.17
C GLY A 174 -9.87 -7.69 -0.08
N PHE A 175 -9.19 -7.14 0.94
CA PHE A 175 -7.74 -7.30 1.14
C PHE A 175 -7.37 -8.62 1.84
N VAL A 176 -7.73 -9.74 1.23
CA VAL A 176 -7.60 -11.10 1.80
C VAL A 176 -6.17 -11.65 1.82
N ASP A 177 -5.29 -11.15 0.94
CA ASP A 177 -3.91 -11.59 0.81
C ASP A 177 -3.02 -10.52 0.15
N ASN A 178 -1.72 -10.79 -0.02
CA ASN A 178 -0.82 -9.85 -0.70
C ASN A 178 -1.28 -9.55 -2.13
N LYS A 179 -1.87 -10.54 -2.82
CA LYS A 179 -2.30 -10.42 -4.21
C LYS A 179 -3.39 -9.38 -4.37
N SER A 180 -4.34 -9.36 -3.44
CA SER A 180 -5.42 -8.38 -3.37
C SER A 180 -4.96 -6.95 -3.08
N ARG A 181 -3.77 -6.77 -2.50
CA ARG A 181 -3.17 -5.46 -2.20
C ARG A 181 -2.34 -4.89 -3.34
N VAL A 182 -1.89 -5.72 -4.30
CA VAL A 182 -1.12 -5.21 -5.45
C VAL A 182 -1.97 -4.22 -6.25
N ALA A 183 -1.38 -3.08 -6.56
CA ALA A 183 -1.96 -2.05 -7.41
C ALA A 183 -0.94 -1.58 -8.46
N LEU A 184 -1.44 -1.03 -9.56
CA LEU A 184 -0.63 -0.70 -10.73
C LEU A 184 -0.50 0.81 -10.88
N TYR A 185 0.73 1.29 -11.07
CA TYR A 185 1.03 2.61 -11.59
C TYR A 185 1.32 2.50 -13.09
N LYS A 186 0.48 3.11 -13.93
CA LYS A 186 0.61 3.06 -15.41
C LYS A 186 0.84 1.63 -15.94
N GLY A 187 0.10 0.66 -15.39
CA GLY A 187 0.16 -0.75 -15.77
C GLY A 187 1.28 -1.57 -15.12
N THR A 188 2.12 -0.98 -14.27
CA THR A 188 3.23 -1.68 -13.58
C THR A 188 2.98 -1.74 -12.07
N PRO A 189 3.16 -2.90 -11.40
CA PRO A 189 3.07 -2.95 -9.94
C PRO A 189 4.05 -1.99 -9.27
N ALA A 190 3.56 -1.12 -8.40
CA ALA A 190 4.37 -0.14 -7.67
C ALA A 190 3.94 -0.08 -6.19
N GLY A 191 4.74 0.59 -5.37
CA GLY A 191 4.45 0.74 -3.95
C GLY A 191 3.56 1.95 -3.66
N TYR A 192 2.82 1.92 -2.56
CA TYR A 192 1.97 3.04 -2.16
C TYR A 192 1.89 3.25 -0.65
N TRP A 193 1.74 4.51 -0.27
CA TRP A 193 1.70 4.97 1.11
C TRP A 193 0.37 4.67 1.81
N LEU A 194 0.45 4.50 3.12
CA LEU A 194 -0.66 4.45 4.06
C LEU A 194 -0.48 5.57 5.10
N ARG A 195 -1.57 6.00 5.74
CA ARG A 195 -1.52 7.08 6.73
C ARG A 195 -1.02 6.67 8.12
N SER A 196 -0.90 5.37 8.39
CA SER A 196 -0.60 4.85 9.73
C SER A 196 0.89 5.03 10.08
N PRO A 197 1.24 5.75 11.16
CA PRO A 197 2.61 5.87 11.62
C PRO A 197 3.07 4.57 12.29
N HIS A 198 4.33 4.20 12.08
CA HIS A 198 4.93 3.06 12.77
C HIS A 198 5.26 3.42 14.24
N ILE A 199 5.42 2.40 15.09
CA ILE A 199 5.86 2.58 16.48
C ILE A 199 7.21 3.31 16.58
N ASP A 200 7.42 3.99 17.72
CA ASP A 200 8.59 4.82 18.06
C ASP A 200 9.98 4.21 17.75
N THR A 201 10.11 2.88 17.65
CA THR A 201 11.38 2.23 17.26
C THR A 201 11.75 2.47 15.79
N PHE A 202 10.81 2.91 14.95
CA PHE A 202 11.01 3.30 13.56
C PHE A 202 10.41 4.71 13.37
N PRO A 203 11.06 5.74 13.94
CA PRO A 203 10.42 7.03 14.17
C PRO A 203 10.24 7.89 12.90
N LEU A 204 10.71 7.41 11.75
CA LEU A 204 10.55 8.06 10.44
C LEU A 204 9.74 7.20 9.47
N ASP A 205 9.15 6.10 9.92
CA ASP A 205 8.50 5.14 9.05
C ASP A 205 6.97 5.20 9.22
N VAL A 206 6.29 4.98 8.10
CA VAL A 206 4.82 4.89 8.00
C VAL A 206 4.44 3.63 7.25
N GLY A 207 3.16 3.29 7.27
CA GLY A 207 2.66 2.14 6.53
C GLY A 207 2.88 2.30 5.02
N PHE A 208 3.29 1.22 4.38
CA PHE A 208 3.53 1.16 2.96
C PHE A 208 3.20 -0.23 2.43
N VAL A 209 2.51 -0.28 1.29
CA VAL A 209 2.29 -1.52 0.55
C VAL A 209 3.28 -1.57 -0.59
N PHE A 210 4.09 -2.63 -0.60
CA PHE A 210 5.09 -2.86 -1.63
C PHE A 210 4.45 -3.30 -2.95
N SER A 211 5.19 -3.22 -4.06
CA SER A 211 4.73 -3.65 -5.39
C SER A 211 4.28 -5.12 -5.47
N PHE A 212 4.70 -5.95 -4.52
CA PHE A 212 4.28 -7.35 -4.36
C PHE A 212 3.21 -7.55 -3.27
N GLY A 213 2.61 -6.46 -2.77
CA GLY A 213 1.43 -6.47 -1.91
C GLY A 213 1.68 -6.75 -0.43
N THR A 214 2.92 -6.92 0.01
CA THR A 214 3.23 -6.95 1.45
C THR A 214 3.09 -5.55 2.02
N LEU A 215 2.42 -5.44 3.17
CA LEU A 215 2.32 -4.21 3.95
C LEU A 215 3.44 -4.22 5.00
N MET A 216 4.25 -3.16 5.06
CA MET A 216 5.32 -2.96 6.05
C MET A 216 5.45 -1.48 6.44
N ASP A 217 6.41 -1.18 7.30
CA ASP A 217 7.03 0.13 7.49
C ASP A 217 7.87 0.54 6.26
N TYR A 218 7.83 1.82 5.92
CA TYR A 218 8.74 2.43 4.96
C TYR A 218 9.03 3.90 5.31
N PRO A 219 10.25 4.41 5.10
CA PRO A 219 10.65 5.75 5.53
C PRO A 219 9.89 6.83 4.75
N VAL A 220 9.42 7.88 5.43
CA VAL A 220 8.51 8.88 4.83
C VAL A 220 9.02 9.60 3.59
N ASN A 221 10.34 9.70 3.39
CA ASN A 221 10.97 10.32 2.21
C ASN A 221 11.35 9.32 1.12
N GLY A 222 10.98 8.05 1.26
CA GLY A 222 11.29 7.01 0.29
C GLY A 222 12.77 6.63 0.18
N GLN A 223 13.65 7.24 0.97
CA GLN A 223 15.09 6.98 0.94
C GLN A 223 15.43 5.74 1.76
N PHE A 224 15.29 4.57 1.13
CA PHE A 224 15.69 3.29 1.68
C PHE A 224 16.69 2.54 0.79
N LEU A 225 17.31 1.48 1.32
CA LEU A 225 18.32 0.67 0.61
C LEU A 225 17.85 0.14 -0.75
N PHE A 226 16.54 -0.01 -0.93
CA PHE A 226 15.92 -0.41 -2.18
C PHE A 226 15.02 0.74 -2.62
N HIS A 227 15.53 1.62 -3.49
CA HIS A 227 14.72 2.68 -4.08
C HIS A 227 13.51 2.05 -4.77
N MET A 228 12.32 2.54 -4.46
CA MET A 228 11.06 2.04 -5.00
C MET A 228 10.19 3.22 -5.38
N THR A 229 9.54 3.12 -6.54
CA THR A 229 8.50 4.08 -6.92
C THR A 229 7.41 4.08 -5.86
N SER A 230 7.19 5.24 -5.27
CA SER A 230 6.18 5.47 -4.25
C SER A 230 5.04 6.30 -4.83
N CYS A 231 3.83 5.76 -4.79
CA CYS A 231 2.63 6.40 -5.33
C CYS A 231 1.60 6.63 -4.22
N ALA A 232 0.55 7.38 -4.55
CA ALA A 232 -0.66 7.42 -3.75
C ALA A 232 -1.67 6.38 -4.25
N ARG A 233 -2.46 5.86 -3.31
CA ARG A 233 -3.68 5.10 -3.58
C ARG A 233 -4.82 5.71 -2.77
N PRO A 234 -5.30 6.90 -3.17
CA PRO A 234 -6.27 7.63 -2.37
C PRO A 234 -7.57 6.84 -2.21
N ALA A 235 -8.25 7.12 -1.11
CA ALA A 235 -9.53 6.60 -0.73
C ALA A 235 -10.46 7.76 -0.40
N MET A 236 -11.75 7.47 -0.41
CA MET A 236 -12.78 8.47 -0.17
C MET A 236 -14.07 7.82 0.31
N ASN A 237 -14.87 8.64 0.98
CA ASN A 237 -16.25 8.32 1.28
C ASN A 237 -17.16 9.13 0.35
N ILE A 238 -18.21 8.52 -0.20
CA ILE A 238 -19.19 9.23 -1.03
C ILE A 238 -20.60 9.09 -0.50
N ASP A 239 -21.37 10.16 -0.66
CA ASP A 239 -22.82 10.20 -0.46
C ASP A 239 -23.50 9.59 -1.69
N SER A 240 -23.87 8.31 -1.58
CA SER A 240 -24.61 7.55 -2.60
C SER A 240 -25.89 8.26 -3.06
N THR A 241 -26.52 9.09 -2.20
CA THR A 241 -27.76 9.82 -2.52
C THR A 241 -27.54 10.92 -3.57
N LYS A 242 -26.27 11.31 -3.80
CA LYS A 242 -25.89 12.28 -4.82
C LYS A 242 -25.71 11.67 -6.21
N ILE A 243 -25.79 10.35 -6.33
CA ILE A 243 -25.75 9.68 -7.63
C ILE A 243 -27.09 9.89 -8.35
N SER A 244 -27.03 10.43 -9.56
CA SER A 244 -28.21 10.69 -10.39
C SER A 244 -28.43 9.62 -11.45
N SER A 245 -27.37 8.95 -11.90
CA SER A 245 -27.43 7.87 -12.90
C SER A 245 -26.24 6.93 -12.78
N LEU A 246 -26.49 5.66 -13.10
CA LEU A 246 -25.50 4.59 -13.22
C LEU A 246 -25.65 3.94 -14.61
N GLU A 247 -24.58 3.95 -15.39
CA GLU A 247 -24.51 3.29 -16.69
C GLU A 247 -23.46 2.17 -16.64
N PRO A 248 -23.83 0.90 -16.87
CA PRO A 248 -22.86 -0.18 -16.90
C PRO A 248 -22.03 -0.09 -18.19
N LEU A 249 -20.72 0.10 -18.04
CA LEU A 249 -19.76 0.12 -19.15
C LEU A 249 -19.26 -1.29 -19.51
N ALA A 250 -19.15 -2.17 -18.50
CA ALA A 250 -18.78 -3.57 -18.66
C ALA A 250 -19.27 -4.40 -17.48
N ILE A 251 -19.53 -5.69 -17.73
CA ILE A 251 -19.88 -6.68 -16.71
C ILE A 251 -19.10 -7.96 -17.02
N GLU A 252 -18.22 -8.37 -16.12
CA GLU A 252 -17.44 -9.60 -16.28
C GLU A 252 -17.17 -10.23 -14.92
N ASN A 253 -17.34 -11.56 -14.82
CA ASN A 253 -17.12 -12.34 -13.59
C ASN A 253 -17.85 -11.81 -12.34
N GLY A 254 -19.01 -11.16 -12.53
CA GLY A 254 -19.82 -10.60 -11.44
C GLY A 254 -19.37 -9.22 -10.95
N VAL A 255 -18.30 -8.66 -11.53
CA VAL A 255 -17.86 -7.28 -11.33
C VAL A 255 -18.45 -6.40 -12.41
N THR A 256 -19.02 -5.27 -12.01
CA THR A 256 -19.53 -4.26 -12.93
C THR A 256 -18.66 -3.01 -12.89
N VAL A 257 -18.35 -2.47 -14.07
CA VAL A 257 -17.73 -1.15 -14.24
C VAL A 257 -18.85 -0.16 -14.53
N TRP A 258 -19.11 0.75 -13.60
CA TRP A 258 -20.18 1.74 -13.67
C TRP A 258 -19.63 3.10 -14.04
N ARG A 259 -20.17 3.75 -15.07
CA ARG A 259 -20.08 5.20 -15.21
C ARG A 259 -21.09 5.84 -14.26
N VAL A 260 -20.60 6.71 -13.38
CA VAL A 260 -21.42 7.37 -12.37
C VAL A 260 -21.63 8.82 -12.77
N SER A 261 -22.89 9.27 -12.78
CA SER A 261 -23.23 10.70 -12.87
C SER A 261 -23.77 11.18 -11.54
N PHE A 262 -23.45 12.42 -11.17
CA PHE A 262 -23.91 13.03 -9.92
C PHE A 262 -25.06 14.01 -10.16
N GLN A 263 -25.71 14.45 -9.10
CA GLN A 263 -26.79 15.43 -9.19
C GLN A 263 -26.29 16.72 -9.87
N ASN A 264 -27.06 17.18 -10.86
CA ASN A 264 -26.78 18.38 -11.67
C ASN A 264 -25.62 18.26 -12.66
N GLU A 265 -25.02 17.07 -12.83
CA GLU A 265 -23.91 16.87 -13.77
C GLU A 265 -23.91 15.46 -14.37
N SER A 266 -23.96 15.38 -15.70
CA SER A 266 -23.80 14.12 -16.42
C SER A 266 -22.33 13.86 -16.70
N ASN A 267 -21.85 12.69 -16.27
CA ASN A 267 -20.50 12.24 -16.59
C ASN A 267 -20.48 11.73 -18.04
N LEU A 268 -19.66 12.35 -18.88
CA LEU A 268 -19.48 11.99 -20.29
C LEU A 268 -18.06 11.49 -20.60
N ASN A 269 -17.22 11.36 -19.57
CA ASN A 269 -15.84 10.91 -19.74
C ASN A 269 -15.80 9.45 -20.23
N SER A 270 -14.72 9.13 -20.93
CA SER A 270 -14.41 7.78 -21.37
C SER A 270 -13.47 7.13 -20.36
N TYR A 271 -13.77 5.89 -19.99
CA TYR A 271 -13.00 5.14 -19.00
C TYR A 271 -12.61 3.78 -19.57
N SER A 272 -11.47 3.25 -19.11
CA SER A 272 -11.11 1.88 -19.41
C SER A 272 -12.08 0.91 -18.74
N THR A 273 -12.59 -0.04 -19.52
CA THR A 273 -13.45 -1.13 -19.04
C THR A 273 -12.69 -2.36 -18.59
N THR A 274 -11.35 -2.33 -18.63
CA THR A 274 -10.50 -3.44 -18.20
C THR A 274 -10.70 -3.69 -16.70
N LEU A 275 -11.08 -4.92 -16.35
CA LEU A 275 -11.22 -5.32 -14.96
C LEU A 275 -9.89 -5.27 -14.18
N PRO A 276 -9.94 -5.15 -12.85
CA PRO A 276 -8.77 -5.17 -11.99
C PRO A 276 -7.88 -6.39 -12.29
N VAL A 277 -6.62 -6.15 -12.63
CA VAL A 277 -5.63 -7.22 -12.79
C VAL A 277 -5.20 -7.65 -11.39
N VAL A 278 -5.54 -8.87 -11.00
CA VAL A 278 -5.04 -9.44 -9.74
C VAL A 278 -3.54 -9.70 -9.93
N GLY A 279 -2.69 -8.85 -9.34
CA GLY A 279 -1.26 -8.82 -9.60
C GLY A 279 -0.53 -10.14 -9.33
N GLU A 280 0.59 -10.38 -10.02
CA GLU A 280 1.47 -11.50 -9.70
C GLU A 280 2.28 -11.17 -8.43
N VAL A 281 2.13 -11.99 -7.38
CA VAL A 281 2.89 -11.84 -6.14
C VAL A 281 4.15 -12.67 -6.20
N ILE A 282 5.29 -12.04 -5.89
CA ILE A 282 6.54 -12.75 -5.67
C ILE A 282 6.45 -13.45 -4.31
N ASP A 283 6.54 -14.79 -4.31
CA ASP A 283 6.62 -15.59 -3.08
C ASP A 283 8.00 -15.44 -2.43
N LEU A 284 8.21 -14.30 -1.76
CA LEU A 284 9.44 -13.99 -1.04
C LEU A 284 9.73 -15.01 0.06
N ARG A 285 8.70 -15.60 0.69
CA ARG A 285 8.87 -16.64 1.71
C ARG A 285 9.44 -17.91 1.09
N GLY A 286 8.87 -18.38 -0.01
CA GLY A 286 9.39 -19.51 -0.75
C GLY A 286 10.79 -19.25 -1.32
N MET A 287 11.05 -18.03 -1.80
CA MET A 287 12.39 -17.63 -2.25
C MET A 287 13.40 -17.61 -1.11
N ALA A 288 13.07 -17.00 0.03
CA ALA A 288 13.93 -16.93 1.21
C ALA A 288 14.18 -18.32 1.82
N GLN A 289 13.16 -19.18 1.89
CA GLN A 289 13.32 -20.57 2.32
C GLN A 289 14.24 -21.35 1.38
N LYS A 290 14.10 -21.18 0.07
CA LYS A 290 15.00 -21.79 -0.93
C LYS A 290 16.43 -21.25 -0.81
N ALA A 291 16.58 -19.94 -0.62
CA ALA A 291 17.88 -19.30 -0.43
C ALA A 291 18.56 -19.76 0.87
N PHE A 292 17.82 -19.83 1.98
CA PHE A 292 18.32 -20.33 3.25
C PHE A 292 18.72 -21.81 3.15
N ALA A 293 17.89 -22.64 2.52
CA ALA A 293 18.24 -24.03 2.24
C ALA A 293 19.52 -24.14 1.39
N ALA A 294 19.67 -23.31 0.36
CA ALA A 294 20.88 -23.27 -0.46
C ALA A 294 22.12 -22.84 0.34
N VAL A 295 22.01 -21.82 1.19
CA VAL A 295 23.10 -21.37 2.07
C VAL A 295 23.49 -22.46 3.06
N VAL A 296 22.52 -23.14 3.68
CA VAL A 296 22.78 -24.28 4.58
C VAL A 296 23.52 -25.41 3.84
N VAL A 297 23.09 -25.76 2.63
CA VAL A 297 23.76 -26.78 1.81
C VAL A 297 25.20 -26.36 1.47
N ILE A 298 25.42 -25.11 1.08
CA ILE A 298 26.75 -24.57 0.81
C ILE A 298 27.64 -24.65 2.06
N LEU A 299 27.10 -24.31 3.24
CA LEU A 299 27.83 -24.40 4.51
C LEU A 299 28.22 -25.83 4.85
N PHE A 300 27.32 -26.81 4.66
CA PHE A 300 27.61 -28.23 4.85
C PHE A 300 28.70 -28.74 3.89
N LEU A 301 28.67 -28.34 2.62
CA LEU A 301 29.71 -28.69 1.64
C LEU A 301 31.07 -28.11 2.01
N LEU A 302 31.11 -26.86 2.47
CA LEU A 302 32.34 -26.20 2.94
C LEU A 302 32.91 -26.91 4.18
N ILE A 303 32.06 -27.26 5.16
CA ILE A 303 32.48 -28.01 6.34
C ILE A 303 33.04 -29.39 5.94
N ALA A 304 32.36 -30.11 5.04
CA ALA A 304 32.82 -31.41 4.54
C ALA A 304 34.18 -31.30 3.82
N LEU A 305 34.38 -30.26 3.01
CA LEU A 305 35.65 -29.98 2.33
C LEU A 305 36.78 -29.70 3.33
N ILE A 306 36.52 -28.89 4.35
CA ILE A 306 37.48 -28.59 5.42
C ILE A 306 37.87 -29.88 6.16
N VAL A 307 36.90 -30.70 6.53
CA VAL A 307 37.15 -32.00 7.19
C VAL A 307 37.98 -32.92 6.29
N PHE A 308 37.65 -32.99 5.00
CA PHE A 308 38.40 -33.79 4.02
C PHE A 308 39.86 -33.32 3.91
N LEU A 309 40.09 -32.01 3.79
CA LEU A 309 41.44 -31.43 3.74
C LEU A 309 42.24 -31.72 5.02
N ILE A 310 41.62 -31.62 6.20
CA ILE A 310 42.26 -31.96 7.48
C ILE A 310 42.65 -33.45 7.51
N VAL A 311 41.76 -34.35 7.10
CA VAL A 311 42.02 -35.80 7.06
C VAL A 311 43.12 -36.13 6.06
N HIS A 312 43.09 -35.52 4.88
CA HIS A 312 44.09 -35.73 3.84
C HIS A 312 45.47 -35.22 4.27
N CYS A 313 45.55 -34.02 4.87
CA CYS A 313 46.78 -33.49 5.45
C CYS A 313 47.33 -34.38 6.58
N LYS A 314 46.46 -34.90 7.45
CA LYS A 314 46.86 -35.87 8.50
C LYS A 314 47.39 -37.18 7.91
N ARG A 315 46.74 -37.72 6.87
CA ARG A 315 47.20 -38.93 6.15
C ARG A 315 48.55 -38.71 5.48
N LYS A 316 48.74 -37.59 4.79
CA LYS A 316 50.01 -37.22 4.14
C LYS A 316 51.15 -37.05 5.16
N ARG A 317 50.88 -36.45 6.33
CA ARG A 317 51.84 -36.36 7.45
C ARG A 317 52.18 -37.73 8.05
N ARG A 318 51.23 -38.67 8.13
CA ARG A 318 51.48 -40.05 8.60
C ARG A 318 52.32 -40.86 7.60
N ALA A 319 52.08 -40.68 6.30
CA ALA A 319 52.88 -41.29 5.23
C ALA A 319 54.31 -40.74 5.19
N GLY A 320 54.50 -39.43 5.36
CA GLY A 320 55.82 -38.81 5.44
C GLY A 320 56.65 -39.24 6.66
N LYS A 321 56.01 -39.59 7.79
CA LYS A 321 56.70 -40.13 8.97
C LYS A 321 57.20 -41.58 8.79
N HIS A 322 56.65 -42.34 7.85
CA HIS A 322 57.12 -43.71 7.55
C HIS A 322 58.24 -43.74 6.49
N GLY A 323 58.50 -42.63 5.78
CA GLY A 323 59.59 -42.49 4.81
C GLY A 323 60.94 -42.06 5.41
N SER A 324 61.00 -41.76 6.72
CA SER A 324 62.22 -41.29 7.42
C SER A 324 62.82 -42.36 8.35
N LYS A 325 62.73 -43.63 7.95
CA LYS A 325 63.51 -44.73 8.50
C LYS A 325 64.09 -45.55 7.34
N ARG A 326 65.14 -45.02 6.73
CA ARG A 326 66.16 -45.78 5.99
C ARG A 326 67.47 -45.01 6.08
#